data_AF-A0A182WGG6-F1
#
_entry.id   AF-A0A182WGG6-F1
#
_cell.length_a   1.000
_cell.length_b   1.000
_cell.length_c   1.000
_cell.angle_alpha   90.00
_cell.angle_beta   90.00
_cell.angle_gamma   90.00
#
_symmetry.space_group_name_H-M   'P 1'
#
loop_
_entity.id
_entity.type
_entity.pdbx_description
1 polymer ?
#
loop_
_entity_poly.entity_id
_entity_poly.type
_entity_poly.pdbx_seq_one_letter_code
_entity_poly.pdbx_strand_id
1 'polypeptide(L)'
;MFNSCFFFFNPPTASRIRYEITSGNIGGAFAVKNMTGAIYVAGALDYETRKRYELRLAASDNLKENYTTVVIHVKDVNDNPPVFERPTYRTQITEEDDRNLPKRVLQYHLTLVASDSLNENETIIVINVKDVNDMPPSFPQQVYERTMDEELAVPFPIMQVVLLVCW
;
A
#
# COMPACT_ATOMS: atom_id res chain seq x y z
N MET A 1 -16.52 -87.31 -11.97
CA MET A 1 -15.17 -86.90 -12.36
C MET A 1 -15.20 -85.40 -12.63
N PHE A 2 -14.55 -84.62 -11.78
CA PHE A 2 -14.29 -83.20 -12.00
C PHE A 2 -13.34 -83.02 -13.18
N ASN A 3 -13.61 -82.05 -14.03
CA ASN A 3 -12.54 -81.20 -14.57
C ASN A 3 -13.14 -79.83 -14.91
N SER A 4 -12.98 -78.93 -13.95
CA SER A 4 -13.10 -77.50 -14.11
C SER A 4 -12.18 -77.03 -15.22
N CYS A 5 -12.72 -76.34 -16.22
CA CYS A 5 -11.95 -75.37 -16.97
C CYS A 5 -12.53 -74.00 -16.63
N PHE A 6 -11.91 -73.35 -15.65
CA PHE A 6 -12.16 -71.96 -15.31
C PHE A 6 -11.73 -71.12 -16.50
N PHE A 7 -12.67 -70.40 -17.12
CA PHE A 7 -12.32 -69.26 -17.94
C PHE A 7 -11.72 -68.22 -16.99
N PHE A 8 -10.41 -68.03 -17.05
CA PHE A 8 -9.82 -66.77 -16.58
C PHE A 8 -10.35 -65.68 -17.51
N PHE A 9 -11.44 -65.04 -17.10
CA PHE A 9 -11.62 -63.63 -17.37
C PHE A 9 -10.39 -62.95 -16.75
N ASN A 10 -9.39 -62.62 -17.57
CA ASN A 10 -8.56 -61.49 -17.21
C ASN A 10 -9.50 -60.29 -17.36
N PRO A 11 -9.94 -59.64 -16.27
CA PRO A 11 -10.55 -58.34 -16.43
C PRO A 11 -9.52 -57.47 -17.14
N PRO A 12 -9.91 -56.58 -18.08
CA PRO A 12 -9.00 -55.52 -18.48
C PRO A 12 -8.67 -54.79 -17.17
N THR A 13 -7.46 -55.00 -16.66
CA THR A 13 -6.97 -54.23 -15.53
C THR A 13 -7.13 -52.79 -15.98
N ALA A 14 -8.08 -52.06 -15.39
CA ALA A 14 -8.18 -50.62 -15.57
C ALA A 14 -6.77 -50.11 -15.32
N SER A 15 -6.07 -49.72 -16.38
CA SER A 15 -4.63 -49.56 -16.28
C SER A 15 -4.41 -48.36 -15.38
N ARG A 16 -3.88 -48.64 -14.19
CA ARG A 16 -3.68 -47.61 -13.17
C ARG A 16 -2.51 -46.76 -13.64
N ILE A 17 -2.84 -45.66 -14.32
CA ILE A 17 -1.86 -44.69 -14.82
C ILE A 17 -1.09 -44.14 -13.62
N ARG A 18 0.23 -44.18 -13.74
CA ARG A 18 1.19 -43.65 -12.78
C ARG A 18 1.85 -42.40 -13.33
N TYR A 19 1.94 -41.38 -12.50
CA TYR A 19 2.53 -40.09 -12.85
C TYR A 19 3.87 -39.88 -12.12
N GLU A 20 4.85 -39.36 -12.84
CA GLU A 20 6.18 -39.06 -12.31
C GLU A 20 6.75 -37.78 -12.93
N ILE A 21 7.54 -37.02 -12.15
CA ILE A 21 8.31 -35.89 -12.67
C ILE A 21 9.70 -36.42 -13.04
N THR A 22 9.99 -36.42 -14.33
CA THR A 22 11.22 -37.01 -14.91
C THR A 22 12.38 -36.03 -15.00
N SER A 23 12.10 -34.73 -15.16
CA SER A 23 13.13 -33.69 -15.20
C SER A 23 12.57 -32.30 -14.88
N GLY A 24 13.47 -31.35 -14.63
CA GLY A 24 13.11 -29.94 -14.41
C GLY A 24 12.72 -29.58 -12.98
N ASN A 25 12.65 -30.57 -12.07
CA ASN A 25 12.36 -30.38 -10.65
C ASN A 25 13.59 -29.95 -9.85
N ILE A 26 14.07 -28.75 -10.12
CA ILE A 26 15.27 -28.21 -9.48
C ILE A 26 15.00 -27.97 -7.99
N GLY A 27 15.91 -28.43 -7.13
CA GLY A 27 15.79 -28.32 -5.68
C GLY A 27 14.70 -29.19 -5.06
N GLY A 28 14.05 -30.08 -5.83
CA GLY A 28 12.92 -30.87 -5.32
C GLY A 28 11.68 -30.02 -4.99
N ALA A 29 11.54 -28.86 -5.63
CA ALA A 29 10.50 -27.88 -5.33
C ALA A 29 9.07 -28.40 -5.54
N PHE A 30 8.87 -29.42 -6.38
CA PHE A 30 7.57 -30.00 -6.70
C PHE A 30 7.54 -31.52 -6.51
N ALA A 31 6.38 -32.05 -6.16
CA ALA A 31 6.10 -33.48 -6.15
C ALA A 31 4.80 -33.78 -6.90
N VAL A 32 4.70 -34.98 -7.49
CA VAL A 32 3.46 -35.45 -8.13
C VAL A 32 2.91 -36.65 -7.39
N LYS A 33 1.60 -36.65 -7.12
CA LYS A 33 0.92 -37.81 -6.56
C LYS A 33 0.73 -38.86 -7.65
N ASN A 34 1.46 -39.96 -7.49
CA ASN A 34 1.59 -41.02 -8.48
C ASN A 34 0.25 -41.55 -9.03
N MET A 35 -0.81 -41.64 -8.22
CA MET A 35 -2.12 -42.17 -8.66
C MET A 35 -3.06 -41.16 -9.31
N THR A 36 -2.90 -39.87 -9.01
CA THR A 36 -3.90 -38.84 -9.41
C THR A 36 -3.31 -37.82 -10.38
N GLY A 37 -1.99 -37.77 -10.53
CA GLY A 37 -1.31 -36.77 -11.34
C GLY A 37 -1.34 -35.37 -10.74
N ALA A 38 -1.82 -35.21 -9.51
CA ALA A 38 -1.87 -33.92 -8.84
C ALA A 38 -0.45 -33.49 -8.44
N ILE A 39 -0.05 -32.29 -8.85
CA ILE A 39 1.25 -31.70 -8.58
C ILE A 39 1.12 -30.78 -7.36
N TYR A 40 2.05 -30.88 -6.43
CA TYR A 40 2.10 -30.10 -5.20
C TYR A 40 3.47 -29.48 -5.01
N VAL A 41 3.51 -28.36 -4.29
CA VAL A 41 4.77 -27.76 -3.82
C VAL A 41 5.33 -28.65 -2.71
N ALA A 42 6.59 -29.08 -2.88
CA ALA A 42 7.30 -30.00 -1.98
C ALA A 42 8.56 -29.38 -1.35
N GLY A 43 8.96 -28.19 -1.81
CA GLY A 43 10.07 -27.42 -1.27
C GLY A 43 9.78 -25.92 -1.29
N ALA A 44 10.67 -25.11 -0.70
CA ALA A 44 10.53 -23.67 -0.71
C ALA A 44 10.61 -23.11 -2.14
N LEU A 45 9.69 -22.21 -2.48
CA LEU A 45 9.72 -21.46 -3.73
C LEU A 45 10.20 -20.04 -3.42
N ASP A 46 11.31 -19.66 -4.01
CA ASP A 46 11.92 -18.34 -3.86
C ASP A 46 11.92 -17.61 -5.21
N TYR A 47 11.21 -16.50 -5.28
CA TYR A 47 10.98 -15.77 -6.53
C TYR A 47 12.29 -15.14 -7.06
N GLU A 48 13.12 -14.62 -6.15
CA GLU A 48 14.43 -14.02 -6.40
C GLU A 48 15.38 -15.01 -7.05
N THR A 49 15.39 -16.25 -6.55
CA THR A 49 16.23 -17.32 -7.09
C THR A 49 15.69 -17.86 -8.41
N ARG A 50 14.37 -18.10 -8.54
CA ARG A 50 13.81 -18.73 -9.75
C ARG A 50 12.32 -18.46 -9.96
N LYS A 51 12.04 -17.70 -11.03
CA LYS A 51 10.69 -17.27 -11.42
C LYS A 51 9.90 -18.27 -12.26
N ARG A 52 10.56 -19.27 -12.83
CA ARG A 52 9.97 -20.22 -13.79
C ARG A 52 10.53 -21.62 -13.64
N TYR A 53 9.64 -22.61 -13.65
CA TYR A 53 9.96 -24.04 -13.69
C TYR A 53 9.32 -24.67 -14.92
N GLU A 54 10.05 -25.56 -15.57
CA GLU A 54 9.55 -26.38 -16.68
C GLU A 54 9.72 -27.84 -16.29
N LEU A 55 8.63 -28.43 -15.79
CA LEU A 55 8.62 -29.81 -15.31
C LEU A 55 8.25 -30.74 -16.45
N ARG A 56 9.06 -31.78 -16.67
CA ARG A 56 8.71 -32.84 -17.61
C ARG A 56 8.05 -33.98 -16.85
N LEU A 57 6.77 -34.22 -17.13
CA LEU A 57 6.01 -35.31 -16.52
C LEU A 57 5.91 -36.51 -17.47
N ALA A 58 5.98 -37.70 -16.88
CA ALA A 58 5.64 -38.96 -17.52
C ALA A 58 4.34 -39.51 -16.94
N ALA A 59 3.49 -40.06 -17.80
CA ALA A 59 2.34 -40.86 -17.44
C ALA A 59 2.54 -42.27 -18.01
N SER A 60 2.48 -43.30 -17.17
CA SER A 60 2.76 -44.69 -17.53
C SER A 60 1.64 -45.61 -17.09
N ASP A 61 1.18 -46.49 -17.97
CA ASP A 61 0.15 -47.49 -17.67
C ASP A 61 0.73 -48.90 -17.43
N ASN A 62 2.05 -48.99 -17.22
CA ASN A 62 2.92 -50.19 -17.19
C ASN A 62 3.29 -50.79 -18.55
N LEU A 63 2.62 -50.38 -19.64
CA LEU A 63 2.88 -50.91 -20.98
C LEU A 63 3.36 -49.82 -21.94
N LYS A 64 2.87 -48.59 -21.75
CA LYS A 64 3.17 -47.42 -22.56
C LYS A 64 3.42 -46.22 -21.66
N GLU A 65 4.26 -45.33 -22.15
CA GLU A 65 4.58 -44.06 -21.50
C GLU A 65 4.29 -42.90 -22.45
N ASN A 66 3.79 -41.81 -21.89
CA ASN A 66 3.65 -40.54 -22.59
C ASN A 66 4.23 -39.40 -21.74
N TYR A 67 4.74 -38.37 -22.41
CA TYR A 67 5.45 -37.27 -21.78
C TYR A 67 4.78 -35.93 -22.07
N THR A 68 4.78 -35.04 -21.09
CA THR A 68 4.30 -33.66 -21.25
C THR A 68 5.17 -32.68 -20.47
N THR A 69 5.07 -31.39 -20.79
CA THR A 69 5.77 -30.32 -20.09
C THR A 69 4.77 -29.42 -19.38
N VAL A 70 4.97 -29.20 -18.09
CA VAL A 70 4.19 -28.27 -17.26
C VAL A 70 5.07 -27.08 -16.92
N VAL A 71 4.62 -25.89 -17.32
CA VAL A 71 5.30 -24.63 -17.02
C VAL A 71 4.63 -24.00 -15.80
N ILE A 72 5.42 -23.78 -14.74
CA ILE A 72 4.97 -23.15 -13.50
C ILE A 72 5.68 -21.81 -13.36
N HIS A 73 4.89 -20.75 -13.21
CA HIS A 73 5.37 -19.40 -12.93
C HIS A 73 5.25 -19.15 -11.43
N VAL A 74 6.37 -18.82 -10.79
CA VAL A 74 6.36 -18.32 -9.41
C VAL A 74 6.01 -16.85 -9.50
N LYS A 75 4.93 -16.46 -8.84
CA LYS A 75 4.55 -15.05 -8.74
C LYS A 75 5.33 -14.43 -7.59
N ASP A 76 5.88 -13.24 -7.84
CA ASP A 76 6.39 -12.39 -6.78
C ASP A 76 5.23 -12.02 -5.85
N VAL A 77 5.35 -12.37 -4.58
CA VAL A 77 4.47 -11.82 -3.57
C VAL A 77 5.22 -10.62 -3.03
N ASN A 78 4.77 -9.43 -3.40
CA ASN A 78 5.35 -8.21 -2.85
C ASN A 78 4.92 -8.07 -1.38
N ASP A 79 5.68 -8.72 -0.51
CA ASP A 79 5.53 -8.71 0.95
C ASP A 79 6.10 -7.43 1.58
N ASN A 80 6.56 -6.47 0.77
CA ASN A 80 7.06 -5.17 1.23
C ASN A 80 6.19 -4.04 0.67
N PRO A 81 4.98 -3.82 1.22
CA PRO A 81 4.19 -2.64 0.86
C PRO A 81 4.99 -1.38 1.18
N PRO A 82 4.83 -0.29 0.41
CA PRO A 82 5.49 0.97 0.72
C PRO A 82 5.11 1.44 2.13
N VAL A 83 6.11 1.74 2.95
CA VAL A 83 5.91 2.17 4.35
C VAL A 83 6.41 3.60 4.52
N PHE A 84 5.58 4.45 5.13
CA PHE A 84 6.02 5.75 5.58
C PHE A 84 6.68 5.65 6.95
N GLU A 85 7.77 6.38 7.16
CA GLU A 85 8.47 6.43 8.46
C GLU A 85 7.57 6.96 9.59
N ARG A 86 6.57 7.78 9.24
CA ARG A 86 5.65 8.41 10.19
C ARG A 86 4.20 8.30 9.70
N PRO A 87 3.24 8.12 10.62
CA PRO A 87 1.82 8.15 10.30
C PRO A 87 1.31 9.56 9.96
N THR A 88 2.09 10.59 10.28
CA THR A 88 1.78 11.99 9.96
C THR A 88 3.07 12.80 9.88
N TYR A 89 3.16 13.63 8.85
CA TYR A 89 4.23 14.63 8.71
C TYR A 89 3.66 15.99 9.06
N ARG A 90 4.36 16.74 9.92
CA ARG A 90 3.95 18.08 10.33
C ARG A 90 5.02 19.08 9.95
N THR A 91 4.59 20.18 9.35
CA THR A 91 5.45 21.33 9.06
C THR A 91 4.67 22.62 9.29
N GLN A 92 5.38 23.73 9.30
CA GLN A 92 4.83 25.04 9.55
C GLN A 92 5.36 26.03 8.52
N ILE A 93 4.46 26.82 7.96
CA ILE A 93 4.75 27.94 7.07
C ILE A 93 4.13 29.21 7.65
N THR A 94 4.54 30.36 7.14
CA THR A 94 3.93 31.66 7.42
C THR A 94 3.08 32.11 6.24
N GLU A 95 2.10 32.98 6.45
CA GLU A 95 1.33 33.53 5.32
C GLU A 95 2.15 34.44 4.38
N GLU A 96 3.38 34.81 4.77
CA GLU A 96 4.31 35.56 3.93
C GLU A 96 5.10 34.67 2.95
N ASP A 97 5.20 33.36 3.22
CA ASP A 97 6.00 32.43 2.41
C ASP A 97 5.43 32.27 0.99
N ASP A 98 4.12 32.44 0.82
CA ASP A 98 3.46 32.51 -0.48
C ASP A 98 2.24 33.44 -0.45
N ARG A 99 2.33 34.55 -1.19
CA ARG A 99 1.28 35.58 -1.27
C ARG A 99 -0.02 35.11 -1.92
N ASN A 100 -0.01 33.94 -2.56
CA ASN A 100 -1.20 33.33 -3.14
C ASN A 100 -1.92 32.40 -2.15
N LEU A 101 -1.39 32.21 -0.94
CA LEU A 101 -2.09 31.44 0.08
C LEU A 101 -3.36 32.20 0.48
N PRO A 102 -4.53 31.51 0.53
CA PRO A 102 -5.73 32.13 1.04
C PRO A 102 -5.54 32.55 2.51
N LYS A 103 -5.70 33.85 2.76
CA LYS A 103 -5.67 34.41 4.11
C LYS A 103 -6.75 33.76 4.98
N ARG A 104 -6.45 33.54 6.27
CA ARG A 104 -7.33 32.90 7.30
C ARG A 104 -7.45 31.37 7.25
N VAL A 105 -6.66 30.68 6.43
CA VAL A 105 -6.52 29.22 6.55
C VAL A 105 -5.42 28.91 7.56
N LEU A 106 -5.74 28.27 8.67
CA LEU A 106 -4.78 27.94 9.73
C LEU A 106 -4.02 26.64 9.46
N GLN A 107 -4.57 25.76 8.63
CA GLN A 107 -4.01 24.43 8.41
C GLN A 107 -4.42 23.83 7.07
N TYR A 108 -3.47 23.15 6.41
CA TYR A 108 -3.73 22.28 5.27
C TYR A 108 -3.58 20.81 5.65
N HIS A 109 -4.48 19.98 5.12
CA HIS A 109 -4.41 18.52 5.19
C HIS A 109 -4.20 17.96 3.80
N LEU A 110 -3.04 17.36 3.56
CA LEU A 110 -2.73 16.68 2.30
C LEU A 110 -2.60 15.18 2.55
N THR A 111 -3.02 14.39 1.58
CA THR A 111 -2.77 12.94 1.56
C THR A 111 -1.57 12.67 0.66
N LEU A 112 -0.55 12.02 1.21
CA LEU A 112 0.55 11.43 0.46
C LEU A 112 0.23 9.96 0.21
N VAL A 113 0.33 9.55 -1.04
CA VAL A 113 0.17 8.15 -1.45
C VAL A 113 1.51 7.64 -1.93
N ALA A 114 1.98 6.54 -1.37
CA ALA A 114 3.10 5.79 -1.88
C ALA A 114 2.56 4.51 -2.52
N SER A 115 2.82 4.34 -3.81
CA SER A 115 2.37 3.18 -4.58
C SER A 115 3.55 2.41 -5.14
N ASP A 116 3.41 1.09 -5.17
CA ASP A 116 4.20 0.17 -5.96
C ASP A 116 3.23 -0.63 -6.86
N SER A 117 3.76 -1.43 -7.76
CA SER A 117 3.10 -2.26 -8.77
C SER A 117 1.96 -3.15 -8.26
N LEU A 118 1.84 -3.34 -6.94
CA LEU A 118 0.85 -4.22 -6.31
C LEU A 118 0.20 -3.65 -5.04
N ASN A 119 0.78 -2.63 -4.41
CA ASN A 119 0.37 -2.14 -3.09
C ASN A 119 0.39 -0.62 -3.05
N GLU A 120 -0.53 -0.05 -2.29
CA GLU A 120 -0.60 1.38 -2.01
C GLU A 120 -0.69 1.61 -0.51
N ASN A 121 -0.05 2.67 -0.02
CA ASN A 121 -0.16 3.11 1.36
C ASN A 121 -0.32 4.63 1.39
N GLU A 122 -0.96 5.14 2.43
CA GLU A 122 -1.28 6.55 2.58
C GLU A 122 -0.78 7.11 3.92
N THR A 123 -0.41 8.38 3.92
CA THR A 123 -0.12 9.16 5.14
C THR A 123 -0.60 10.59 4.95
N ILE A 124 -0.73 11.33 6.06
CA ILE A 124 -1.17 12.73 6.02
C ILE A 124 -0.01 13.71 6.25
N ILE A 125 0.00 14.81 5.50
CA ILE A 125 0.78 16.00 5.81
C ILE A 125 -0.14 17.04 6.40
N VAL A 126 0.27 17.56 7.55
CA VAL A 126 -0.33 18.73 8.19
C VAL A 126 0.62 19.90 8.04
N ILE A 127 0.17 20.94 7.34
CA ILE A 127 0.88 22.21 7.22
C ILE A 127 0.15 23.23 8.07
N ASN A 128 0.78 23.72 9.13
CA ASN A 128 0.22 24.80 9.95
C ASN A 128 0.63 26.14 9.36
N VAL A 129 -0.31 27.06 9.18
CA VAL A 129 -0.04 28.43 8.74
C VAL A 129 0.03 29.31 9.97
N LYS A 130 1.18 29.95 10.17
CA LYS A 130 1.38 30.92 11.22
C LYS A 130 0.94 32.29 10.74
N ASP A 131 0.05 32.91 11.49
CA ASP A 131 -0.28 34.31 11.30
C ASP A 131 0.92 35.20 11.63
N VAL A 132 1.21 36.12 10.74
CA VAL A 132 2.23 37.15 10.94
C VAL A 132 1.48 38.46 10.99
N ASN A 133 1.78 39.28 12.00
CA ASN A 133 1.17 40.60 12.16
C ASN A 133 1.63 41.55 11.04
N ASP A 134 1.02 41.40 9.87
CA ASP A 134 1.27 42.14 8.63
C ASP A 134 0.28 43.31 8.45
N MET A 135 -0.74 43.38 9.30
CA MET A 135 -1.71 44.46 9.34
C MET A 135 -1.24 45.59 10.25
N PRO A 136 -1.15 46.84 9.73
CA PRO A 136 -0.78 47.97 10.58
C PRO A 136 -1.85 48.19 11.66
N PRO A 137 -1.46 48.65 12.86
CA PRO A 137 -2.42 49.04 13.88
C PRO A 137 -3.33 50.14 13.33
N SER A 138 -4.64 50.00 13.53
CA SER A 138 -5.63 50.93 12.97
C SER A 138 -6.51 51.55 14.06
N PHE A 139 -6.84 52.83 13.89
CA PHE A 139 -7.84 53.49 14.72
C PHE A 139 -9.24 53.14 14.20
N PRO A 140 -10.21 52.82 15.07
CA PRO A 140 -11.57 52.52 14.64
C PRO A 140 -12.29 53.73 14.03
N GLN A 141 -11.80 54.95 14.29
CA GLN A 141 -12.33 56.18 13.75
C GLN A 141 -11.18 57.04 13.22
N GLN A 142 -11.41 57.74 12.11
CA GLN A 142 -10.42 58.69 11.56
C GLN A 142 -10.46 60.05 12.27
N VAL A 143 -11.58 60.37 12.93
CA VAL A 143 -11.79 61.64 13.61
C VAL A 143 -12.39 61.36 14.98
N TYR A 144 -11.81 61.97 16.00
CA TYR A 144 -12.29 61.95 17.38
C TYR A 144 -12.58 63.37 17.83
N GLU A 145 -13.85 63.69 18.07
CA GLU A 145 -14.27 65.01 18.51
C GLU A 145 -14.69 64.99 19.98
N ARG A 146 -14.33 66.05 20.71
CA ARG A 146 -14.71 66.23 22.11
C ARG A 146 -14.90 67.71 22.39
N THR A 147 -16.03 68.05 22.99
CA THR A 147 -16.27 69.39 23.56
C THR A 147 -15.93 69.36 25.04
N MET A 148 -15.25 70.41 25.50
CA MET A 148 -14.78 70.59 26.87
C MET A 148 -15.26 71.94 27.41
N ASP A 149 -15.50 72.01 28.71
CA ASP A 149 -15.80 73.25 29.42
C ASP A 149 -14.49 74.00 29.75
N GLU A 150 -14.55 75.32 29.88
CA GLU A 150 -13.38 76.15 30.18
C GLU A 150 -12.95 76.09 31.67
N GLU A 151 -13.83 75.64 32.56
CA GLU A 151 -13.59 75.61 34.02
C GLU A 151 -12.99 74.29 34.53
N LEU A 152 -12.43 73.46 33.64
CA LEU A 152 -11.91 72.15 34.03
C LEU A 152 -10.66 72.22 34.91
N ALA A 153 -10.68 71.47 36.01
CA ALA A 153 -9.56 71.35 36.93
C ALA A 153 -8.36 70.60 36.31
N VAL A 154 -7.12 71.05 36.61
CA VAL A 154 -5.89 70.48 36.02
C VAL A 154 -5.20 69.53 37.01
N PRO A 155 -4.77 68.31 36.60
CA PRO A 155 -4.91 67.71 35.27
C PRO A 155 -6.26 67.03 35.01
N PHE A 156 -6.81 67.19 33.80
CA PHE A 156 -8.04 66.52 33.35
C PHE A 156 -7.79 65.60 32.15
N PRO A 157 -8.11 64.30 32.21
CA PRO A 157 -8.00 63.41 31.06
C PRO A 157 -9.13 63.67 30.05
N ILE A 158 -8.76 63.99 28.81
CA ILE A 158 -9.71 64.44 27.77
C ILE A 158 -10.30 63.26 26.98
N MET A 159 -9.46 62.33 26.55
CA MET A 159 -9.86 61.16 25.77
C MET A 159 -8.76 60.09 25.81
N GLN A 160 -9.15 58.82 25.78
CA GLN A 160 -8.26 57.69 25.54
C GLN A 160 -8.60 57.07 24.18
N VAL A 161 -7.60 56.95 23.32
CA VAL A 161 -7.75 56.32 22.01
C VAL A 161 -7.10 54.93 22.06
N VAL A 162 -7.78 53.93 21.51
CA VAL A 162 -7.32 52.53 21.48
C VAL A 162 -7.10 52.11 20.03
N LEU A 163 -5.93 51.54 19.76
CA LEU A 163 -5.59 50.93 18.48
C LEU A 163 -6.13 49.50 18.43
N LEU A 164 -6.62 49.09 17.27
CA LEU A 164 -6.93 47.70 16.96
C LEU A 164 -5.75 47.09 16.22
N VAL A 165 -5.28 45.94 16.70
CA VAL A 165 -4.30 45.09 16.03
C VAL A 165 -5.02 43.80 15.67
N CYS A 166 -5.17 43.54 14.38
CA CYS A 166 -5.64 42.24 13.91
C CYS A 166 -4.42 41.33 13.81
N TRP A 167 -4.54 40.14 14.41
CA TRP A 167 -3.56 39.08 14.27
C TRP A 167 -3.80 38.33 12.98
#